data_AF-A0A224A1V7-F1
#
_entry.id   AF-A0A224A1V7-F1
#
_cell.length_a   1.000
_cell.length_b   1.000
_cell.length_c   1.000
_cell.angle_alpha   90.00
_cell.angle_beta   90.00
_cell.angle_gamma   90.00
#
_symmetry.space_group_name_H-M   'P 1'
#
loop_
_entity.id
_entity.type
_entity.pdbx_description
1 polymer ?
#
loop_
_entity_poly.entity_id
_entity_poly.type
_entity_poly.pdbx_seq_one_letter_code
_entity_poly.pdbx_strand_id
1 'polypeptide(L)'
;MMVLYLLSVQMVTLFFLFFLTKKLYLSALLVLESMVLTALVFCIFILAASSMSLYIFILLLTMAVCEAGLGLSVLMSYIKITGGNYIQPNLQL
;
A
#
# COMPACT_ATOMS: atom_id res chain seq x y z
N MET A 1 -7.67 9.18 -20.77
CA MET A 1 -8.97 8.74 -20.20
C MET A 1 -9.01 7.24 -19.94
N MET A 2 -8.78 6.38 -20.95
CA MET A 2 -8.74 4.91 -20.75
C MET A 2 -7.79 4.46 -19.63
N VAL A 3 -6.59 5.06 -19.54
CA VAL A 3 -5.60 4.73 -18.51
C VAL A 3 -6.13 5.01 -17.08
N LEU A 4 -6.87 6.10 -16.87
CA LEU A 4 -7.45 6.41 -15.56
C LEU A 4 -8.52 5.40 -15.15
N TYR A 5 -9.31 4.91 -16.10
CA TYR A 5 -10.27 3.82 -15.85
C TYR A 5 -9.56 2.51 -15.51
N LEU A 6 -8.46 2.18 -16.18
CA LEU A 6 -7.67 0.99 -15.85
C LEU A 6 -7.07 1.10 -14.44
N LEU A 7 -6.52 2.26 -14.08
CA LEU A 7 -5.98 2.52 -12.75
C LEU A 7 -7.05 2.43 -11.65
N SER A 8 -8.27 2.93 -11.91
CA SER A 8 -9.36 2.83 -10.92
C SER A 8 -9.83 1.38 -10.73
N VAL A 9 -9.92 0.60 -11.81
CA VAL A 9 -10.19 -0.85 -11.72
C VAL A 9 -9.08 -1.54 -10.93
N GLN A 10 -7.81 -1.21 -11.19
CA GLN A 10 -6.68 -1.77 -10.44
C GLN A 10 -6.78 -1.47 -8.94
N MET A 11 -7.09 -0.24 -8.54
CA MET A 11 -7.30 0.12 -7.13
C MET A 11 -8.36 -0.77 -6.45
N VAL A 12 -9.49 -0.98 -7.12
CA VAL A 12 -10.57 -1.83 -6.60
C VAL A 12 -10.11 -3.27 -6.43
N THR A 13 -9.40 -3.83 -7.42
CA THR A 13 -8.88 -5.21 -7.32
C THR A 13 -7.86 -5.38 -6.19
N LEU A 14 -6.96 -4.41 -6.01
CA LEU A 14 -5.98 -4.43 -4.92
C LEU A 14 -6.66 -4.35 -3.56
N PHE A 15 -7.72 -3.54 -3.43
CA PHE A 15 -8.52 -3.46 -2.21
C PHE A 15 -9.12 -4.81 -1.82
N PHE A 16 -9.71 -5.55 -2.77
CA PHE A 16 -10.19 -6.91 -2.51
C PHE A 16 -9.05 -7.86 -2.15
N LEU A 17 -7.91 -7.76 -2.84
CA LEU A 17 -6.74 -8.60 -2.57
C LEU A 17 -6.20 -8.39 -1.15
N PHE A 18 -6.23 -7.16 -0.64
CA PHE A 18 -5.84 -6.85 0.73
C PHE A 18 -6.67 -7.60 1.78
N PHE A 19 -7.98 -7.75 1.56
CA PHE A 19 -8.82 -8.55 2.46
C PHE A 19 -8.61 -10.06 2.30
N LEU A 20 -8.14 -10.51 1.14
CA LEU A 20 -7.80 -11.93 0.93
C LEU A 20 -6.46 -12.30 1.58
N THR A 21 -5.52 -11.36 1.68
CA THR A 21 -4.22 -11.59 2.34
C THR A 21 -4.35 -11.57 3.86
N LYS A 22 -4.61 -12.74 4.46
CA LYS A 22 -4.72 -12.91 5.92
C LYS A 22 -3.61 -13.74 6.57
N LYS A 23 -2.74 -14.37 5.78
CA LYS A 23 -1.76 -15.35 6.30
C LYS A 23 -0.44 -14.73 6.74
N LEU A 24 0.15 -13.89 5.88
CA LEU A 24 1.49 -13.33 6.07
C LEU A 24 1.43 -11.82 6.16
N TYR A 25 1.98 -11.26 7.24
CA TYR A 25 1.97 -9.81 7.48
C TYR A 25 2.75 -9.04 6.41
N LEU A 26 3.89 -9.61 5.97
CA LEU A 26 4.69 -9.05 4.88
C LEU A 26 3.91 -8.95 3.57
N SER A 27 3.08 -9.97 3.26
CA SER A 27 2.25 -9.95 2.06
C SER A 27 1.19 -8.85 2.14
N ALA A 28 0.59 -8.61 3.30
CA ALA A 28 -0.37 -7.53 3.48
C ALA A 28 0.28 -6.14 3.31
N LEU A 29 1.51 -5.96 3.81
CA LEU A 29 2.29 -4.73 3.61
C LEU A 29 2.60 -4.47 2.13
N LEU A 30 2.97 -5.51 1.37
CA LEU A 30 3.30 -5.39 -0.05
C LEU A 30 2.07 -4.99 -0.89
N VAL A 31 0.89 -5.51 -0.53
CA VAL A 31 -0.37 -5.11 -1.16
C VAL A 31 -0.71 -3.66 -0.83
N LEU A 32 -0.48 -3.22 0.41
CA LEU A 32 -0.67 -1.83 0.80
C LEU A 32 0.27 -0.89 0.02
N GLU A 33 1.55 -1.25 -0.13
CA GLU A 33 2.52 -0.49 -0.93
C GLU A 33 2.07 -0.38 -2.39
N SER A 34 1.56 -1.48 -2.96
CA SER A 34 1.02 -1.46 -4.33
C SER A 34 -0.18 -0.51 -4.47
N MET A 35 -1.05 -0.40 -3.46
CA MET A 35 -2.17 0.55 -3.44
C MET A 35 -1.71 2.01 -3.34
N VAL A 36 -0.71 2.28 -2.49
CA VAL A 36 -0.13 3.62 -2.34
C VAL A 36 0.56 4.07 -3.63
N LEU A 37 1.28 3.16 -4.29
CA LEU A 37 1.91 3.42 -5.59
C LEU A 37 0.87 3.78 -6.67
N THR A 38 -0.21 2.99 -6.78
CA THR A 38 -1.28 3.28 -7.76
C THR A 38 -2.00 4.58 -7.45
N ALA A 39 -2.18 4.94 -6.17
CA ALA A 39 -2.72 6.22 -5.76
C ALA A 39 -1.79 7.40 -6.13
N LEU A 40 -0.47 7.25 -5.95
CA LEU A 40 0.52 8.26 -6.35
C LEU A 40 0.51 8.49 -7.87
N VAL A 41 0.47 7.41 -8.67
CA VAL A 41 0.36 7.50 -10.13
C VAL A 41 -0.93 8.20 -10.54
N PHE A 42 -2.06 7.86 -9.90
CA PHE A 42 -3.34 8.54 -10.12
C PHE A 42 -3.25 10.04 -9.81
N CYS A 43 -2.56 10.41 -8.73
CA CYS A 43 -2.35 11.80 -8.33
C CYS A 43 -1.55 12.59 -9.39
N ILE A 44 -0.50 12.01 -9.98
CA ILE A 44 0.28 12.65 -11.06
C ILE A 44 -0.63 13.00 -12.25
N PHE A 45 -1.52 12.08 -12.66
CA PHE A 45 -2.45 12.35 -13.76
C PHE A 45 -3.44 13.49 -13.44
N ILE A 46 -3.92 13.57 -12.20
CA ILE A 46 -4.82 14.66 -11.77
C ILE A 46 -4.08 16.00 -11.73
N LEU A 47 -2.87 16.04 -11.18
CA LEU A 47 -2.06 17.26 -11.13
C LEU A 47 -1.72 17.75 -12.55
N ALA A 48 -1.38 16.83 -13.45
CA ALA A 48 -1.13 17.16 -14.85
C ALA A 48 -2.38 17.74 -15.55
N ALA A 49 -3.57 17.19 -15.28
CA ALA A 49 -4.83 17.68 -15.85
C ALA A 49 -5.28 19.04 -15.28
N SER A 50 -4.96 19.30 -14.01
CA SER A 50 -5.33 20.55 -13.31
C SER A 50 -4.25 21.64 -13.40
N SER A 51 -3.12 21.38 -14.07
CA SER A 51 -1.95 22.29 -14.14
C SER A 51 -1.49 22.80 -12.77
N MET A 52 -1.69 21.98 -11.73
CA MET A 52 -1.32 22.32 -10.35
C MET A 52 0.17 22.06 -10.10
N SER A 53 0.73 22.73 -9.10
CA SER A 53 2.13 22.57 -8.71
C SER A 53 2.39 21.18 -8.10
N LEU A 54 3.59 20.65 -8.36
CA LEU A 54 4.03 19.31 -7.90
C LEU A 54 4.30 19.23 -6.38
N TYR A 55 4.17 20.33 -5.63
CA TYR A 55 4.43 20.33 -4.18
C TYR A 55 3.53 19.36 -3.42
N ILE A 56 2.26 19.25 -3.80
CA ILE A 56 1.31 18.32 -3.18
C ILE A 56 1.74 16.87 -3.42
N PHE A 57 2.27 16.56 -4.61
CA PHE A 57 2.77 15.23 -4.93
C PHE A 57 3.98 14.85 -4.07
N ILE A 58 4.93 15.78 -3.89
CA ILE A 58 6.13 15.54 -3.06
C ILE A 58 5.74 15.31 -1.61
N LEU A 59 4.78 16.10 -1.08
CA LEU A 59 4.26 15.90 0.28
C LEU A 59 3.58 14.54 0.45
N LEU A 60 2.76 14.12 -0.51
CA LEU A 60 2.14 12.79 -0.48
C LEU A 60 3.18 11.67 -0.54
N LEU A 61 4.24 11.85 -1.34
CA LEU A 61 5.32 10.89 -1.46
C LEU A 61 6.12 10.73 -0.17
N THR A 62 6.41 11.82 0.55
CA THR A 62 7.13 11.72 1.84
C THR A 62 6.29 11.01 2.89
N MET A 63 4.99 11.32 2.97
CA MET A 63 4.08 10.64 3.90
C MET A 63 3.94 9.15 3.58
N ALA A 64 3.86 8.78 2.30
CA ALA A 64 3.83 7.39 1.85
C ALA A 64 5.07 6.59 2.29
N VAL A 65 6.27 7.16 2.15
CA VAL A 65 7.51 6.51 2.59
C VAL A 65 7.56 6.37 4.12
N CYS A 66 7.10 7.39 4.86
CA CYS A 66 7.02 7.34 6.31
C CYS A 66 6.06 6.23 6.81
N GLU A 67 4.90 6.05 6.17
CA GLU A 67 3.96 4.98 6.50
C GLU A 67 4.61 3.60 6.31
N ALA A 68 5.30 3.37 5.18
CA ALA A 68 6.00 2.11 4.91
C ALA A 68 7.10 1.83 5.95
N GLY A 69 7.88 2.85 6.33
CA GLY A 69 8.90 2.73 7.38
C GLY A 69 8.31 2.36 8.74
N LEU A 70 7.18 2.98 9.12
CA LEU A 70 6.46 2.63 10.34
C LEU A 70 5.92 1.19 10.27
N GLY A 71 5.31 0.79 9.15
CA GLY A 71 4.79 -0.56 8.95
C GLY A 71 5.85 -1.66 9.11
N LEU A 72 7.05 -1.44 8.58
CA LEU A 72 8.18 -2.36 8.72
C LEU A 72 8.73 -2.39 10.16
N SER A 73 8.76 -1.26 10.86
CA SER A 73 9.20 -1.23 12.26
C SER A 73 8.30 -2.07 13.17
N VAL A 74 6.98 -2.07 12.91
CA VAL A 74 5.99 -2.90 13.60
C VAL A 74 6.13 -4.37 13.23
N LEU A 75 6.38 -4.69 11.95
CA LEU A 75 6.65 -6.07 11.55
C LEU A 75 7.88 -6.63 12.30
N MET A 76 8.95 -5.84 12.41
CA MET A 76 10.17 -6.28 13.09
C MET A 76 9.95 -6.49 14.60
N SER A 77 9.15 -5.65 15.27
CA SER A 77 8.79 -5.89 16.67
C SER A 77 7.91 -7.14 16.83
N TYR A 78 6.98 -7.38 15.89
CA TYR A 78 6.13 -8.56 15.89
C TYR A 78 6.91 -9.87 15.72
N ILE A 79 7.87 -9.90 14.78
CA ILE A 79 8.73 -11.07 14.55
C ILE A 79 9.56 -11.38 15.80
N LYS A 80 10.05 -10.36 16.53
CA LYS A 80 10.78 -10.56 17.79
C LYS A 80 9.93 -11.21 18.89
N ILE A 81 8.62 -11.02 18.88
CA ILE A 81 7.70 -11.56 19.91
C ILE A 81 7.20 -12.95 19.52
N THR A 82 6.83 -13.15 18.25
CA THR A 82 6.16 -14.38 17.79
C THR A 82 7.10 -15.38 17.11
N GLY A 83 8.32 -14.97 16.78
CA GLY A 83 9.30 -15.80 16.07
C GLY A 83 8.98 -16.02 14.59
N GLY A 84 7.90 -15.42 14.06
CA GLY A 84 7.45 -15.63 12.69
C GLY A 84 6.69 -14.44 12.10
N ASN A 85 6.38 -14.53 10.80
CA ASN A 85 5.70 -13.50 10.00
C ASN A 85 4.20 -13.80 9.78
N TYR A 86 3.66 -14.80 10.48
CA TYR A 86 2.25 -15.19 10.40
C TYR A 86 1.39 -14.27 11.26
N ILE A 87 0.29 -13.77 10.69
CA ILE A 87 -0.67 -12.89 11.39
C ILE A 87 -1.41 -13.67 12.50
N GLN A 88 -1.62 -14.97 12.31
CA GLN A 88 -2.22 -15.86 13.29
C GLN A 88 -1.35 -17.12 13.42
N PRO A 89 -0.56 -17.26 14.49
CA PRO A 89 0.32 -18.42 14.68
C PRO A 89 -0.45 -19.73 14.95
N ASN A 90 -1.76 -19.67 15.24
CA ASN A 90 -2.55 -20.79 15.78
C ASN A 90 -3.65 -21.35 14.84
N LEU A 91 -3.61 -21.11 13.54
CA LEU A 91 -4.51 -21.84 12.62
C LEU A 91 -3.74 -22.90 11.82
N GLN A 92 -3.32 -23.94 12.53
CA GLN A 92 -3.06 -25.25 11.93
C GLN A 92 -4.41 -25.88 11.59
N LEU A 93 -4.86 -25.69 10.35
CA LEU A 93 -5.78 -26.58 9.62
C LEU A 93 -5.44 -26.49 8.13
#